data_AF-A0A536Z4D2-F1
#
_entry.id   AF-A0A536Z4D2-F1
#
_cell.length_a   1.000
_cell.length_b   1.000
_cell.length_c   1.000
_cell.angle_alpha   90.00
_cell.angle_beta   90.00
_cell.angle_gamma   90.00
#
_symmetry.space_group_name_H-M   'P 1'
#
loop_
_entity.id
_entity.type
_entity.pdbx_description
1 polymer ?
#
loop_
_entity_poly.entity_id
_entity_poly.type
_entity_poly.pdbx_seq_one_letter_code
_entity_poly.pdbx_strand_id
1 'polypeptide(L)'
;MGLQGEIVDPLTRERRPLVDDVCATLDALRANARSDDDEALREIARCIEDGNDAAWLRQRFAETGSLGRVVGMQLERFAGKS
;
A
#
# COMPACT_ATOMS: atom_id res chain seq x y z
N MET A 1 -3.14 -9.17 4.18
CA MET A 1 -2.10 -8.22 3.68
C MET A 1 -1.73 -7.26 4.80
N GLY A 2 -0.56 -6.61 4.74
CA GLY A 2 -0.06 -5.75 5.84
C GLY A 2 -1.05 -4.68 6.33
N LEU A 3 -1.83 -4.08 5.43
CA LEU A 3 -2.85 -3.07 5.77
C LEU A 3 -4.12 -3.63 6.46
N GLN A 4 -4.30 -4.95 6.47
CA GLN A 4 -5.38 -5.63 7.22
C GLN A 4 -5.01 -5.86 8.70
N GLY A 5 -3.86 -5.33 9.15
CA GLY A 5 -3.44 -5.40 10.54
C GLY A 5 -4.18 -4.41 11.44
N GLU A 6 -3.87 -4.47 12.73
CA GLU A 6 -4.31 -3.50 13.73
C GLU A 6 -3.13 -2.67 14.21
N ILE A 7 -3.38 -1.42 14.57
CA ILE A 7 -2.47 -0.58 15.37
C ILE A 7 -3.03 -0.45 16.78
N VAL A 8 -2.13 -0.41 17.76
CA VAL A 8 -2.47 -0.19 19.17
C VAL A 8 -2.00 1.20 19.56
N ASP A 9 -2.91 2.07 19.99
CA ASP A 9 -2.55 3.34 20.60
C ASP A 9 -1.86 3.08 21.95
N PRO A 10 -0.61 3.50 22.16
CA PRO A 10 0.12 3.18 23.39
C PRO A 10 -0.40 3.94 24.62
N LEU A 11 -1.09 5.06 24.43
CA LEU A 11 -1.64 5.90 25.49
C LEU A 11 -3.03 5.41 25.93
N THR A 12 -3.91 5.11 24.97
CA THR A 12 -5.30 4.71 25.24
C THR A 12 -5.50 3.19 25.27
N ARG A 13 -4.55 2.42 24.71
CA ARG A 13 -4.62 0.97 24.45
C ARG A 13 -5.74 0.57 23.48
N GLU A 14 -6.30 1.52 22.76
CA GLU A 14 -7.30 1.26 21.74
C GLU A 14 -6.66 0.52 20.55
N ARG A 15 -7.38 -0.47 20.04
CA ARG A 15 -7.04 -1.18 18.81
C ARG A 15 -7.89 -0.63 17.69
N ARG A 16 -7.25 -0.24 16.59
CA ARG A 16 -7.96 0.19 15.39
C ARG A 16 -7.37 -0.45 14.14
N PRO A 17 -8.18 -0.64 13.08
CA PRO A 17 -7.67 -1.10 11.80
C PRO A 17 -6.57 -0.16 11.31
N LEU A 18 -5.45 -0.73 10.85
CA LEU A 18 -4.34 0.06 10.30
C LEU A 18 -4.79 0.88 9.08
N VAL A 19 -5.75 0.38 8.30
CA VAL A 19 -6.33 1.12 7.18
C VAL A 19 -7.01 2.42 7.62
N ASP A 20 -7.79 2.39 8.71
CA ASP A 20 -8.49 3.57 9.21
C ASP A 20 -7.49 4.61 9.75
N ASP A 21 -6.43 4.13 10.41
CA ASP A 21 -5.33 4.96 10.89
C ASP A 21 -4.58 5.68 9.75
N VAL A 22 -4.28 4.95 8.68
CA VAL A 22 -3.62 5.52 7.49
C VAL A 22 -4.55 6.52 6.80
N CYS A 23 -5.85 6.22 6.64
CA CYS A 23 -6.81 7.14 6.06
C CYS A 23 -6.91 8.45 6.87
N ALA A 24 -7.04 8.35 8.19
CA ALA A 24 -7.06 9.52 9.06
C ALA A 24 -5.77 10.34 8.97
N THR A 25 -4.63 9.68 8.82
CA THR A 25 -3.33 10.33 8.60
C THR A 25 -3.28 11.06 7.27
N LEU A 26 -3.76 10.45 6.18
CA LEU A 26 -3.83 11.09 4.86
C LEU A 26 -4.72 12.34 4.90
N ASP A 27 -5.86 12.29 5.60
CA ASP A 27 -6.74 13.45 5.77
C ASP A 27 -6.07 14.58 6.55
N ALA A 28 -5.32 14.26 7.62
CA ALA A 28 -4.55 15.24 8.37
C ALA A 28 -3.42 15.88 7.54
N LEU A 29 -2.78 15.10 6.65
CA LEU A 29 -1.75 15.60 5.74
C LEU A 29 -2.36 16.50 4.65
N ARG A 30 -3.52 16.13 4.08
CA ARG A 30 -4.22 16.93 3.06
C ARG A 30 -4.51 18.35 3.53
N ALA A 31 -4.85 18.53 4.81
CA ALA A 31 -5.09 19.85 5.38
C ALA A 31 -3.89 20.81 5.30
N ASN A 32 -2.67 20.27 5.17
CA ASN A 32 -1.42 21.03 5.11
C ASN A 32 -0.66 20.83 3.80
N ALA A 33 -1.18 20.03 2.88
CA ALA A 33 -0.54 19.66 1.63
C ALA A 33 -0.50 20.85 0.66
N ARG A 34 0.59 20.95 -0.10
CA ARG A 34 0.65 21.84 -1.27
C ARG A 34 -0.06 21.18 -2.44
N SER A 35 -0.37 21.97 -3.47
CA SER A 35 -0.94 21.46 -4.73
C SER A 35 -0.14 20.29 -5.32
N ASP A 36 1.19 20.34 -5.17
CA ASP A 36 2.12 19.39 -5.78
C ASP A 36 2.16 18.06 -5.01
N ASP A 37 1.66 18.03 -3.76
CA ASP A 37 1.64 16.83 -2.91
C ASP A 37 0.37 15.98 -3.13
N ASP A 38 -0.66 16.56 -3.74
CA ASP A 38 -2.00 15.97 -3.88
C ASP A 38 -2.00 14.69 -4.73
N GLU A 39 -1.15 14.62 -5.76
CA GLU A 39 -0.99 13.41 -6.57
C GLU A 39 -0.41 12.24 -5.77
N ALA A 40 0.64 12.49 -4.98
CA ALA A 40 1.25 11.48 -4.13
C ALA A 40 0.25 10.97 -3.06
N LEU A 41 -0.51 11.86 -2.44
CA LEU A 41 -1.53 11.49 -1.46
C LEU A 41 -2.67 10.67 -2.08
N ARG A 42 -3.07 10.97 -3.33
CA ARG A 42 -4.02 10.14 -4.10
C ARG A 42 -3.46 8.77 -4.46
N GLU A 43 -2.18 8.67 -4.78
CA GLU A 43 -1.52 7.39 -5.10
C GLU A 43 -1.49 6.46 -3.88
N ILE A 44 -1.16 7.00 -2.70
CA ILE A 44 -1.19 6.23 -1.45
C ILE A 44 -2.62 5.76 -1.14
N ALA A 45 -3.63 6.62 -1.35
CA ALA A 45 -5.03 6.23 -1.17
C ALA A 45 -5.43 5.08 -2.11
N ARG A 46 -5.02 5.12 -3.39
CA ARG A 46 -5.25 4.01 -4.34
C ARG A 46 -4.58 2.70 -3.89
N CYS A 47 -3.36 2.76 -3.37
CA CYS A 47 -2.66 1.57 -2.85
C CYS A 47 -3.41 0.90 -1.68
N ILE A 48 -4.22 1.65 -0.94
CA ILE A 48 -5.06 1.12 0.15
C ILE A 48 -6.25 0.35 -0.42
N GLU A 49 -6.89 0.86 -1.47
CA GLU A 49 -8.07 0.27 -2.11
C GLU A 49 -7.73 -0.94 -2.98
N ASP A 50 -6.73 -0.79 -3.87
CA ASP A 50 -6.38 -1.79 -4.88
C ASP A 50 -5.44 -2.88 -4.34
N GLY A 51 -4.88 -2.66 -3.16
CA GLY A 51 -3.84 -3.49 -2.56
C GLY A 51 -2.43 -3.10 -3.02
N ASN A 52 -1.44 -3.53 -2.25
CA ASN A 52 -0.05 -3.13 -2.47
C ASN A 52 0.76 -4.13 -3.31
N ASP A 53 1.95 -3.72 -3.76
CA ASP A 53 2.89 -4.53 -4.53
C ASP A 53 3.20 -5.89 -3.88
N ALA A 54 3.18 -5.98 -2.54
CA ALA A 54 3.41 -7.24 -1.86
C ALA A 54 2.27 -8.27 -2.08
N ALA A 55 1.02 -7.84 -2.36
CA ALA A 55 -0.03 -8.78 -2.79
C ALA A 55 0.33 -9.37 -4.13
N TRP A 56 0.62 -8.47 -5.07
CA TRP A 56 0.92 -8.84 -6.43
C TRP A 56 2.10 -9.81 -6.46
N LEU A 57 3.18 -9.53 -5.73
CA LEU A 57 4.34 -10.43 -5.62
C LEU A 57 3.96 -11.81 -5.06
N ARG A 58 3.17 -11.86 -3.99
CA ARG A 58 2.70 -13.13 -3.40
C ARG A 58 1.80 -13.90 -4.37
N GLN A 59 0.91 -13.21 -5.07
CA GLN A 59 0.03 -13.83 -6.07
C GLN A 59 0.85 -14.41 -7.23
N ARG A 60 1.78 -13.65 -7.81
CA ARG A 60 2.66 -14.12 -8.88
C ARG A 60 3.54 -15.29 -8.43
N PHE A 61 4.01 -15.28 -7.19
CA PHE A 61 4.74 -16.42 -6.64
C PHE A 61 3.85 -17.65 -6.50
N ALA A 62 2.63 -17.50 -5.98
CA ALA A 62 1.67 -18.58 -5.86
C ALA A 62 1.30 -19.20 -7.22
N GLU A 63 1.23 -18.40 -8.29
CA GLU A 63 0.94 -18.85 -9.66
C GLU A 63 2.15 -19.51 -10.34
N THR A 64 3.37 -19.03 -10.09
CA THR A 64 4.57 -19.46 -10.85
C THR A 64 5.47 -20.43 -10.10
N GLY A 65 5.40 -20.48 -8.77
CA GLY A 65 6.29 -21.24 -7.89
C GLY A 65 7.77 -20.83 -7.99
N SER A 66 8.11 -19.71 -8.63
CA SER A 66 9.49 -19.36 -8.97
C SER A 66 9.78 -17.88 -8.73
N LEU A 67 10.67 -17.61 -7.78
CA LEU A 67 11.12 -16.24 -7.48
C LEU A 67 11.77 -15.56 -8.69
N GLY A 68 12.56 -16.29 -9.48
CA GLY A 68 13.20 -15.73 -10.67
C GLY A 68 12.18 -15.23 -11.70
N ARG A 69 11.06 -15.95 -11.89
CA ARG A 69 9.97 -15.51 -12.76
C ARG A 69 9.26 -14.28 -12.21
N VAL A 70 9.00 -14.25 -10.91
CA VAL A 70 8.38 -13.09 -10.25
C VAL A 70 9.24 -11.84 -10.41
N VAL A 71 10.56 -11.94 -10.23
CA VAL A 71 11.49 -10.82 -10.45
C VAL A 71 11.47 -10.37 -11.92
N GLY A 72 11.46 -11.29 -12.88
CA GLY A 72 11.32 -10.97 -14.30
C GLY A 72 10.04 -10.17 -14.59
N MET A 73 8.89 -10.63 -14.09
CA MET A 73 7.61 -9.94 -14.22
C MET A 73 7.63 -8.56 -13.54
N GLN A 74 8.28 -8.42 -12.38
CA GLN A 74 8.39 -7.14 -11.69
C GLN A 74 9.24 -6.13 -12.49
N LEU A 75 10.30 -6.59 -13.15
CA LEU A 75 11.12 -5.74 -14.02
C LEU A 75 10.32 -5.28 -15.26
N GLU A 76 9.52 -6.15 -15.86
CA GLU A 76 8.63 -5.80 -16.98
C GLU A 76 7.60 -4.75 -16.55
N ARG A 77 6.93 -4.98 -15.42
CA ARG A 77 5.97 -4.04 -14.84
C ARG A 77 6.62 -2.68 -14.53
N PHE A 78 7.80 -2.67 -13.93
CA PHE A 78 8.55 -1.44 -13.65
C PHE A 78 8.94 -0.69 -14.92
N ALA A 79 9.25 -1.41 -15.99
CA ALA A 79 9.54 -0.83 -17.30
C ALA A 79 8.28 -0.37 -18.07
N GLY A 80 7.08 -0.48 -17.49
CA GLY A 80 5.82 -0.11 -18.13
C GLY A 80 5.35 -1.09 -19.20
N LYS A 81 5.89 -2.31 -19.23
CA LYS A 81 5.49 -3.38 -20.13
C LYS A 81 4.52 -4.28 -19.37
N SER A 82 3.22 -4.04 -19.54
CA SER A 82 2.16 -4.89 -19.00
C SER A 82 1.20 -5.34 -20.07
#